data_AF-A0A3D2ULM9-F1
#
_entry.id   AF-A0A3D2ULM9-F1
#
_cell.length_a   1.000
_cell.length_b   1.000
_cell.length_c   1.000
_cell.angle_alpha   90.00
_cell.angle_beta   90.00
_cell.angle_gamma   90.00
#
_symmetry.space_group_name_H-M   'P 1'
#
loop_
_entity.id
_entity.type
_entity.pdbx_description
1 polymer ?
#
loop_
_entity_poly.entity_id
_entity_poly.type
_entity_poly.pdbx_seq_one_letter_code
_entity_poly.pdbx_strand_id
1 'polypeptide(L)' 'MNELQERILKDGKNLGNGILKVDSFVNHQVDPKLMEACGREFAKRFANVGT' A
#
# COMPACT_ATOMS: atom_id res chain seq x y z
N MET A 1 4.80 -1.07 7.49
CA MET A 1 3.32 -1.01 7.49
C MET A 1 2.78 0.37 7.88
N ASN A 2 3.44 1.09 8.79
CA ASN A 2 3.10 2.48 9.11
C ASN A 2 3.08 3.39 7.87
N GLU A 3 4.05 3.26 6.96
CA GLU A 3 4.13 4.09 5.74
C GLU A 3 2.87 4.00 4.85
N LEU A 4 2.27 2.81 4.69
CA LEU A 4 1.04 2.67 3.89
C LEU A 4 -0.14 3.35 4.58
N GLN A 5 -0.26 3.21 5.90
CA GLN A 5 -1.32 3.86 6.67
C GLN A 5 -1.17 5.39 6.64
N GLU A 6 0.04 5.90 6.84
CA GLU A 6 0.36 7.32 6.72
C GLU A 6 0.05 7.84 5.31
N ARG A 7 0.37 7.05 4.27
CA ARG A 7 0.06 7.44 2.90
C ARG A 7 -1.44 7.50 2.63
N ILE A 8 -2.20 6.56 3.16
CA ILE A 8 -3.67 6.57 3.10
C ILE A 8 -4.23 7.80 3.82
N LEU A 9 -3.72 8.14 5.01
CA LEU A 9 -4.17 9.31 5.76
C LEU A 9 -3.83 10.63 5.06
N LYS A 10 -2.67 10.69 4.39
CA LYS A 10 -2.19 11.90 3.71
C LYS A 10 -2.87 12.15 2.37
N ASP A 11 -2.95 11.12 1.53
CA ASP A 11 -3.30 11.27 0.11
C ASP A 11 -4.55 10.47 -0.31
N GLY A 12 -5.09 9.63 0.59
CA GLY A 12 -6.32 8.89 0.34
C GLY A 12 -7.55 9.80 0.34
N LYS A 13 -8.47 9.54 -0.59
CA LYS A 13 -9.74 10.27 -0.67
C LYS A 13 -10.90 9.33 -0.40
N ASN A 14 -11.65 9.57 0.68
CA ASN A 14 -12.91 8.87 0.94
C ASN A 14 -13.98 9.39 -0.02
N LEU A 15 -14.46 8.53 -0.93
CA LEU A 15 -15.53 8.86 -1.87
C LEU A 15 -16.94 8.57 -1.32
N GLY A 16 -17.04 8.11 -0.07
CA GLY A 16 -18.27 7.61 0.53
C GLY A 16 -18.55 6.16 0.16
N ASN A 17 -19.63 5.61 0.72
CA ASN A 17 -20.08 4.22 0.46
C ASN A 17 -18.99 3.14 0.68
N GLY A 18 -18.05 3.39 1.59
CA GLY A 18 -16.93 2.48 1.87
C GLY A 18 -15.81 2.51 0.84
N ILE A 19 -15.80 3.46 -0.10
CA ILE A 19 -14.80 3.54 -1.17
C ILE A 19 -13.67 4.51 -0.78
N LEU A 20 -12.45 3.98 -0.71
CA LEU A 20 -11.22 4.76 -0.56
C LEU A 20 -10.48 4.84 -1.90
N LYS A 21 -10.38 6.05 -2.46
CA LYS A 21 -9.62 6.34 -3.67
C LYS A 21 -8.15 6.58 -3.31
N VAL A 22 -7.25 5.85 -3.97
CA VAL A 22 -5.79 5.83 -3.71
C VAL A 22 -4.97 5.98 -5.00
N ASP A 23 -5.56 6.61 -6.01
CA ASP A 23 -5.01 6.66 -7.37
C ASP A 23 -3.65 7.36 -7.48
N SER A 24 -3.29 8.23 -6.53
CA SER A 24 -2.03 8.96 -6.53
C SER A 24 -0.82 8.13 -6.08
N PHE A 25 -1.01 6.90 -5.57
CA PHE A 25 0.09 6.08 -5.06
C PHE A 25 -0.06 4.56 -5.22
N VAL A 26 -1.25 4.04 -5.56
CA VAL A 26 -1.46 2.60 -5.86
C VAL A 26 -2.00 2.35 -7.27
N ASN A 27 -3.15 2.91 -7.64
CA ASN A 27 -3.91 2.43 -8.80
C ASN A 27 -3.46 3.04 -10.14
N HIS A 28 -3.53 4.36 -10.29
CA HIS A 28 -3.19 5.03 -11.56
C HIS A 28 -1.74 5.52 -11.57
N GLN A 29 -1.29 6.07 -10.45
CA GLN A 29 0.10 6.34 -10.17
C GLN A 29 0.56 5.35 -9.11
N VAL A 30 1.79 4.87 -9.27
CA VAL A 30 2.40 3.94 -8.34
C VAL A 30 3.55 4.67 -7.65
N ASP A 31 3.56 4.68 -6.32
CA ASP A 31 4.72 5.15 -5.57
C ASP A 31 5.74 3.99 -5.44
N PRO A 32 6.91 4.07 -6.12
CA PRO A 32 7.87 2.96 -6.14
C PRO A 32 8.43 2.63 -4.75
N LYS A 33 8.65 3.64 -3.90
CA LYS A 33 9.20 3.44 -2.56
C LYS A 33 8.22 2.69 -1.67
N LEU A 34 6.94 3.09 -1.76
CA LEU A 34 5.87 2.42 -1.05
C LEU A 34 5.73 0.95 -1.49
N MET A 35 5.75 0.70 -2.80
CA MET A 35 5.66 -0.66 -3.33
C MET A 35 6.85 -1.53 -2.95
N GLU A 36 8.06 -0.97 -2.92
CA GLU A 36 9.26 -1.68 -2.49
C GLU A 36 9.19 -2.08 -1.01
N ALA A 37 8.72 -1.18 -0.14
CA ALA A 37 8.48 -1.47 1.28
C ALA A 37 7.42 -2.57 1.47
N CYS A 38 6.30 -2.49 0.73
CA CYS A 38 5.27 -3.53 0.71
C CYS A 38 5.83 -4.88 0.23
N GLY A 39 6.63 -4.89 -0.84
CA GLY A 39 7.25 -6.09 -1.39
C GLY A 39 8.20 -6.76 -0.41
N ARG A 40 9.04 -5.99 0.30
CA ARG A 40 9.91 -6.51 1.37
C ARG A 40 9.10 -7.14 2.51
N GLU A 41 8.00 -6.50 2.89
CA GLU A 41 7.13 -7.03 3.95
C GLU A 41 6.45 -8.33 3.51
N PHE A 42 6.00 -8.44 2.25
CA PHE A 42 5.50 -9.70 1.70
C PHE A 42 6.59 -10.78 1.68
N ALA A 43 7.77 -10.48 1.14
CA ALA A 43 8.88 -11.43 1.09
C ALA A 43 9.22 -11.97 2.50
N LYS A 44 9.25 -11.08 3.51
CA LYS A 44 9.47 -11.48 4.91
C LYS A 44 8.36 -12.40 5.44
N ARG A 45 7.09 -12.08 5.21
CA ARG A 45 5.95 -12.87 5.71
C ARG A 45 5.84 -14.23 5.05
N PHE A 46 6.21 -14.31 3.78
CA PHE A 46 6.11 -15.52 2.97
C PHE A 46 7.46 -16.26 2.84
N ALA A 47 8.49 -15.86 3.59
CA ALA A 47 9.83 -16.45 3.51
C ALA A 47 9.86 -17.97 3.78
N ASN A 48 8.91 -18.46 4.60
CA ASN A 48 8.81 -19.86 5.00
C ASN A 48 7.56 -20.54 4.45
N VAL A 49 6.92 -19.96 3.43
CA VAL A 49 5.73 -20.58 2.81
C VAL A 49 6.19 -21.46 1.67
N GLY A 50 6.01 -22.78 1.83
CA GLY A 50 6.38 -23.78 0.82
C GLY A 50 7.74 -24.46 1.04
N THR A 51 8.41 -24.19 2.17
CA THR A 51 9.56 -24.95 2.68
C THR A 51 9.19 -25.73 3.93
#